data_AF-A0AAN5MHE6-F1
#
_entry.id   AF-A0AAN5MHE6-F1
#
_cell.length_a   1.000
_cell.length_b   1.000
_cell.length_c   1.000
_cell.angle_alpha   90.00
_cell.angle_beta   90.00
_cell.angle_gamma   90.00
#
_symmetry.space_group_name_H-M   'P 1'
#
loop_
_entity.id
_entity.type
_entity.pdbx_description
1 polymer ?
#
loop_
_entity_poly.entity_id
_entity_poly.type
_entity_poly.pdbx_seq_one_letter_code
_entity_poly.pdbx_strand_id
1 'polypeptide(L)'
;MFDYFLDGIKNCINFSGLANRPQFWYFQLASVIIGIVVGIFEFSIGTEVVSDVLSLLLLLPGLSLGVRRLRDADFSPWLLLIVFIPLFGIITLIVLWCMPSKLSRPAQI
;
A
#
# COMPACT_ATOMS: atom_id res chain seq x y z
N MET A 1 6.48 13.72 5.37
CA MET A 1 6.66 12.27 5.07
C MET A 1 6.25 11.42 6.26
N PHE A 2 6.83 11.65 7.44
CA PHE A 2 6.42 11.00 8.70
C PHE A 2 4.94 11.26 9.05
N ASP A 3 4.44 12.49 8.85
CA ASP A 3 3.03 12.81 9.10
C ASP A 3 2.09 11.99 8.22
N TYR A 4 2.45 11.77 6.95
CA TYR A 4 1.68 10.93 6.02
C TYR A 4 1.72 9.44 6.38
N PHE A 5 2.82 8.97 6.97
CA PHE A 5 2.91 7.60 7.48
C PHE A 5 2.00 7.39 8.68
N LEU A 6 2.01 8.32 9.64
CA LEU A 6 1.12 8.30 10.80
C LEU A 6 -0.34 8.49 10.41
N ASP A 7 -0.62 9.36 9.44
CA ASP A 7 -1.97 9.59 8.91
C ASP A 7 -2.47 8.37 8.11
N GLY A 8 -1.57 7.67 7.41
CA GLY A 8 -1.82 6.37 6.82
C GLY A 8 -2.27 5.35 7.86
N ILE A 9 -1.49 5.16 8.93
CA ILE A 9 -1.82 4.24 10.04
C ILE A 9 -3.13 4.63 10.74
N LYS A 10 -3.34 5.92 11.04
CA LYS A 10 -4.56 6.41 11.71
C LYS A 10 -5.81 6.23 10.84
N ASN A 11 -5.71 6.46 9.53
CA ASN A 11 -6.83 6.31 8.61
C ASN A 11 -7.01 4.87 8.11
N CYS A 12 -6.20 3.90 8.53
CA CYS A 12 -6.34 2.49 8.13
C CYS A 12 -7.70 1.88 8.47
N ILE A 13 -8.31 2.34 9.58
CA ILE A 13 -9.59 1.83 10.09
C ILE A 13 -10.79 2.45 9.32
N ASN A 14 -10.58 3.60 8.68
CA ASN A 14 -11.66 4.36 8.04
C ASN A 14 -11.83 3.94 6.57
N PHE A 15 -12.51 2.81 6.30
CA PHE A 15 -12.71 2.25 4.96
C PHE A 15 -13.53 3.12 3.97
N SER A 16 -13.90 4.33 4.38
CA SER A 16 -14.70 5.29 3.63
C SER A 16 -13.94 6.62 3.50
N GLY A 17 -13.45 6.92 2.29
CA GLY A 17 -12.71 8.15 1.99
C GLY A 17 -11.91 8.03 0.70
N LEU A 18 -11.76 9.13 -0.04
CA LEU A 18 -10.92 9.18 -1.24
C LEU A 18 -9.45 9.20 -0.84
N ALA A 19 -8.66 8.23 -1.31
CA ALA A 19 -7.22 8.24 -1.12
C ALA A 19 -6.58 9.23 -2.10
N ASN A 20 -6.04 10.34 -1.59
CA ASN A 20 -5.22 11.23 -2.41
C ASN A 20 -3.98 10.45 -2.89
N ARG A 21 -3.76 10.38 -4.22
CA ARG A 21 -2.67 9.60 -4.84
C ARG A 21 -1.29 9.80 -4.20
N PRO A 22 -0.90 11.01 -3.75
CA PRO A 22 0.38 11.21 -3.07
C PRO A 22 0.46 10.45 -1.73
N GLN A 23 -0.63 10.39 -0.95
CA GLN A 23 -0.63 9.72 0.35
C GLN A 23 -0.33 8.22 0.21
N PHE A 24 -0.91 7.58 -0.79
CA PHE A 24 -0.64 6.17 -1.12
C PHE A 24 0.83 5.92 -1.43
N TRP A 25 1.39 6.71 -2.36
CA TRP A 25 2.78 6.53 -2.80
C TRP A 25 3.79 6.85 -1.71
N TYR A 26 3.57 7.90 -0.91
CA TYR A 26 4.46 8.20 0.21
C TYR A 26 4.42 7.13 1.30
N PHE A 27 3.25 6.53 1.59
CA PHE A 27 3.15 5.41 2.51
C PHE A 27 3.89 4.17 1.99
N GLN A 28 3.70 3.84 0.70
CA GLN A 28 4.35 2.68 0.09
C GLN A 28 5.88 2.85 0.04
N LEU A 29 6.36 4.04 -0.36
CA LEU A 29 7.79 4.36 -0.38
C LEU A 29 8.39 4.34 1.02
N ALA A 30 7.71 4.92 2.02
CA ALA A 30 8.17 4.88 3.40
C ALA A 30 8.28 3.44 3.92
N SER A 31 7.27 2.59 3.63
CA SER A 31 7.26 1.18 4.03
C SER A 31 8.42 0.40 3.40
N VAL A 32 8.71 0.63 2.12
CA VAL A 32 9.85 0.01 1.42
C VAL A 32 11.18 0.47 2.00
N ILE A 33 11.35 1.77 2.26
CA ILE A 33 12.58 2.32 2.85
C ILE A 33 12.81 1.74 4.25
N ILE A 34 11.78 1.72 5.10
CA ILE A 34 11.85 1.14 6.44
C ILE A 34 12.21 -0.35 6.35
N GLY A 35 11.58 -1.10 5.45
CA GLY A 35 11.89 -2.51 5.24
C GLY A 35 13.34 -2.76 4.82
N ILE A 36 13.90 -1.94 3.92
CA ILE A 36 15.31 -2.03 3.52
C ILE A 36 16.25 -1.73 4.69
N VAL A 37 15.98 -0.66 5.45
CA VAL A 37 16.83 -0.28 6.60
C VAL A 37 16.81 -1.37 7.67
N VAL A 38 15.63 -1.88 8.02
CA VAL A 38 15.49 -2.97 9.00
C VAL A 38 16.16 -4.25 8.49
N GLY A 39 15.98 -4.61 7.23
CA GLY A 39 16.60 -5.81 6.64
C GLY A 39 18.13 -5.76 6.64
N ILE A 40 18.75 -4.60 6.41
CA ILE A 40 20.22 -4.45 6.48
C ILE A 40 20.71 -4.60 7.93
N PHE A 41 19.99 -4.03 8.89
CA PHE A 41 20.31 -4.17 10.32
C PHE A 41 20.16 -5.62 10.79
N GLU A 42 19.08 -6.29 10.41
CA GLU A 42 18.80 -7.67 10.78
C GLU A 42 19.77 -8.66 10.14
N PHE A 43 20.15 -8.45 8.88
CA PHE A 43 21.21 -9.23 8.24
C PHE A 43 22.54 -9.15 9.00
N SER A 44 22.81 -8.01 9.64
CA SER A 44 24.03 -7.80 10.43
C SER A 44 23.96 -8.43 11.83
N ILE A 45 22.77 -8.58 12.41
CA ILE A 45 22.54 -9.10 13.77
C ILE A 45 22.18 -10.61 13.75
N GLY A 46 21.69 -11.12 12.63
CA GLY A 46 21.26 -12.52 12.47
C GLY A 46 19.89 -12.82 13.09
N THR A 47 19.01 -11.83 13.18
CA THR A 47 17.66 -11.96 13.76
C THR A 47 16.62 -11.43 12.79
N GLU A 48 15.48 -12.10 12.63
CA GLU A 48 14.39 -11.67 11.72
C GLU A 48 13.11 -11.21 12.47
N VAL A 49 13.18 -11.15 13.80
CA VAL A 49 12.03 -10.91 14.68
C VAL A 49 11.43 -9.51 14.46
N VAL A 50 12.24 -8.51 14.16
CA VAL A 50 11.78 -7.13 13.98
C VAL A 50 11.09 -7.01 12.63
N SER A 51 11.63 -7.62 11.57
CA SER A 51 10.98 -7.67 10.25
C SER A 51 9.63 -8.38 10.30
N ASP A 52 9.51 -9.50 11.03
CA ASP A 52 8.24 -10.23 11.15
C ASP A 52 7.14 -9.38 11.80
N VAL A 53 7.46 -8.73 12.92
CA VAL A 53 6.53 -7.84 13.64
C VAL A 53 6.14 -6.64 12.78
N LEU A 54 7.11 -6.05 12.09
CA LEU A 54 6.92 -4.86 11.26
C LEU A 54 6.11 -5.20 10.01
N SER A 55 6.33 -6.37 9.43
CA SER A 55 5.54 -6.90 8.31
C SER A 55 4.08 -7.10 8.71
N LEU A 56 3.81 -7.66 9.89
CA LEU A 56 2.44 -7.80 10.42
C LEU A 56 1.75 -6.46 10.64
N LEU A 57 2.48 -5.48 11.20
CA LEU A 57 1.96 -4.15 11.46
C LEU A 57 1.63 -3.39 10.17
N LEU A 58 2.46 -3.54 9.13
CA LEU A 58 2.29 -2.89 7.83
C LEU A 58 1.32 -3.63 6.89
N LEU A 59 1.05 -4.91 7.14
CA LEU A 59 0.13 -5.72 6.35
C LEU A 59 -1.30 -5.18 6.39
N LEU A 60 -1.77 -4.76 7.57
CA LEU A 60 -3.11 -4.17 7.74
C LEU A 60 -3.28 -2.84 6.95
N PRO A 61 -2.39 -1.84 7.11
CA PRO A 61 -2.36 -0.65 6.28
C PRO A 61 -2.26 -0.94 4.78
N GLY A 62 -1.36 -1.84 4.38
CA GLY A 62 -1.12 -2.19 2.99
C GLY A 62 -2.38 -2.76 2.32
N LEU A 63 -3.08 -3.66 3.00
CA LEU A 63 -4.36 -4.19 2.54
C LEU A 63 -5.44 -3.11 2.47
N SER A 64 -5.59 -2.30 3.53
CA SER A 64 -6.61 -1.25 3.59
C SER A 64 -6.45 -0.23 2.47
N LEU A 65 -5.22 0.24 2.22
CA LEU A 65 -4.89 1.18 1.15
C LEU A 65 -5.02 0.55 -0.24
N GLY A 66 -4.56 -0.69 -0.41
CA GLY A 66 -4.69 -1.41 -1.68
C GLY A 66 -6.15 -1.61 -2.10
N VAL A 67 -7.02 -1.99 -1.16
CA VAL A 67 -8.47 -2.17 -1.41
C VAL A 67 -9.13 -0.83 -1.78
N ARG A 68 -8.78 0.26 -1.09
CA ARG A 68 -9.30 1.60 -1.43
C ARG A 68 -8.87 2.00 -2.83
N ARG A 69 -7.59 1.85 -3.16
CA ARG A 69 -7.08 2.29 -4.45
C ARG A 69 -7.63 1.49 -5.63
N LEU A 70 -7.81 0.17 -5.45
CA LEU A 70 -8.48 -0.68 -6.44
C LEU A 70 -9.93 -0.22 -6.65
N ARG A 71 -10.66 0.02 -5.56
CA ARG A 71 -12.04 0.52 -5.59
C ARG A 71 -12.16 1.92 -6.21
N ASP A 72 -11.23 2.82 -5.92
CA ASP A 72 -11.17 4.16 -6.52
C ASP A 72 -10.87 4.13 -8.02
N ALA A 73 -10.14 3.11 -8.47
CA ALA A 73 -9.84 2.85 -9.88
C ALA A 73 -10.93 2.02 -10.58
N ASP A 74 -12.05 1.73 -9.91
CA ASP A 74 -13.19 0.95 -10.44
C ASP A 74 -12.85 -0.52 -10.73
N PHE A 75 -11.89 -1.07 -9.97
CA PHE A 75 -11.44 -2.46 -10.08
C PHE A 75 -11.87 -3.29 -8.87
N SER A 76 -12.01 -4.60 -9.08
CA SER A 76 -12.40 -5.54 -8.03
C SER A 76 -11.33 -5.59 -6.92
N PRO A 77 -11.70 -5.44 -5.63
CA PRO A 77 -10.78 -5.57 -4.50
C PRO A 77 -10.05 -6.92 -4.44
N TRP A 78 -10.65 -7.95 -5.03
CA TRP A 78 -10.09 -9.29 -5.12
C TRP A 78 -8.80 -9.36 -5.94
N LEU A 79 -8.53 -8.37 -6.80
CA LEU A 79 -7.26 -8.28 -7.54
C LEU A 79 -6.06 -8.06 -6.62
N LEU A 80 -6.27 -7.64 -5.37
CA LEU A 80 -5.21 -7.55 -4.37
C LEU A 80 -4.60 -8.93 -4.07
N LEU A 81 -5.36 -10.02 -4.19
CA LEU A 81 -4.87 -11.39 -4.00
C LEU A 81 -3.81 -11.80 -5.04
N ILE A 82 -3.68 -11.08 -6.16
CA ILE A 82 -2.62 -11.34 -7.13
C ILE A 82 -1.24 -11.08 -6.48
N VAL A 83 -1.14 -10.37 -5.35
CA VAL A 83 0.11 -10.21 -4.60
C VAL A 83 0.77 -11.54 -4.20
N PHE A 84 0.01 -12.63 -4.07
CA PHE A 84 0.54 -13.97 -3.82
C PHE A 84 1.31 -14.57 -5.00
N ILE A 85 1.17 -13.99 -6.20
CA ILE A 85 1.97 -14.33 -7.37
C ILE A 85 3.19 -13.39 -7.39
N PRO A 86 4.39 -13.86 -6.99
CA PRO A 86 5.58 -13.02 -6.95
C PRO A 86 5.92 -12.50 -8.36
N LEU A 87 6.54 -11.31 -8.41
CA LEU A 87 6.86 -10.53 -9.61
C LEU A 87 5.64 -10.02 -10.37
N PHE A 88 4.86 -10.90 -11.01
CA PHE A 88 3.74 -10.48 -11.86
C PHE A 88 2.66 -9.76 -11.06
N GLY A 89 2.33 -10.23 -9.86
CA GLY A 89 1.30 -9.60 -9.04
C GLY A 89 1.67 -8.23 -8.51
N ILE A 90 2.92 -8.06 -8.09
CA ILE A 90 3.42 -6.76 -7.63
C ILE A 90 3.43 -5.75 -8.78
N ILE A 91 3.89 -6.16 -9.97
CA ILE A 91 3.90 -5.29 -11.15
C ILE A 91 2.48 -4.89 -11.55
N THR A 92 1.55 -5.85 -11.62
CA THR A 92 0.14 -5.57 -11.93
C THR A 92 -0.48 -4.61 -10.92
N LEU A 93 -0.23 -4.80 -9.63
CA LEU A 93 -0.74 -3.91 -8.58
C LEU A 93 -0.16 -2.51 -8.66
N ILE A 94 1.15 -2.37 -8.91
CA ILE A 94 1.80 -1.07 -9.14
C ILE A 94 1.13 -0.34 -10.31
N VAL A 95 0.88 -1.04 -11.43
CA VAL A 95 0.23 -0.45 -12.60
C VAL A 95 -1.20 -0.02 -12.26
N LEU A 96 -1.99 -0.86 -11.58
CA LEU A 96 -3.34 -0.54 -11.13
C LEU A 96 -3.37 0.65 -10.16
N TRP A 97 -2.40 0.76 -9.26
CA TRP A 97 -2.28 1.88 -8.32
C TRP A 97 -1.84 3.19 -8.99
N CYS A 98 -1.18 3.10 -10.15
CA CYS A 98 -0.90 4.25 -11.03
C CYS A 98 -2.12 4.74 -11.83
N MET A 99 -3.12 3.87 -12.09
CA MET A 99 -4.26 4.23 -12.93
C MET A 99 -5.11 5.37 -12.35
N PRO A 100 -5.67 6.24 -13.20
CA PRO A 100 -6.53 7.31 -12.73
C PRO A 100 -7.86 6.80 -12.16
N SER A 101 -8.29 7.41 -11.06
CA SER A 101 -9.62 7.18 -10.50
C SER A 101 -10.68 7.63 -11.51
N LYS A 102 -11.64 6.76 -11.85
CA LYS A 102 -12.66 7.08 -12.87
C LYS A 102 -13.67 8.16 -12.44
N LEU A 103 -13.65 8.56 -11.17
CA LEU A 103 -14.47 9.65 -10.60
C LEU A 103 -14.24 11.04 -11.24
N SER A 104 -13.21 11.22 -12.07
CA SER A 104 -12.95 12.46 -12.80
C SER A 104 -13.38 12.43 -14.28
N ARG A 105 -14.22 11.48 -14.70
CA ARG A 105 -14.98 11.64 -15.95
C ARG A 105 -16.17 12.56 -15.64
N PRO A 106 -16.24 13.80 -16.16
CA PRO A 106 -17.52 14.47 -16.25
C PRO A 106 -18.45 13.53 -17.02
N ALA A 107 -19.64 13.31 -16.47
CA ALA A 107 -20.66 12.46 -17.07
C ALA A 107 -20.71 12.71 -18.57
N GLN A 108 -20.36 11.69 -19.35
CA GLN A 108 -20.66 11.67 -20.78
C GLN A 108 -22.11 11.19 -20.89
N ILE A 109 -23.06 12.10 -20.62
CA ILE A 109 -24.44 12.09 -21.14
C ILE A 109 -24.85 13.54 -21.34
#